data_AF-A0A517IGE9-F1
#
_entry.id   AF-A0A517IGE9-F1
#
_cell.length_a   1.000
_cell.length_b   1.000
_cell.length_c   1.000
_cell.angle_alpha   90.00
_cell.angle_beta   90.00
_cell.angle_gamma   90.00
#
_symmetry.space_group_name_H-M   'P 1'
#
loop_
_entity.id
_entity.type
_entity.pdbx_description
1 polymer ?
#
loop_
_entity_poly.entity_id
_entity_poly.type
_entity_poly.pdbx_seq_one_letter_code
_entity_poly.pdbx_strand_id
1 'polypeptide(L)'
;MNHLCPVCNGFTSLQQTCSTCGQALQDAGRLYDFYGSYSPYREIDDAKMDNGYIDRTRHQCVHTGWCSSCQTEQAVFLDEWTPAMLVTDMKKDAYQ
;
A
#
# COMPACT_ATOMS: atom_id res chain seq x y z
N MET A 1 -8.22 -8.39 -14.47
CA MET A 1 -6.95 -8.89 -13.90
C MET A 1 -6.84 -8.28 -12.52
N ASN A 2 -7.02 -9.08 -11.47
CA ASN A 2 -7.20 -8.56 -10.11
C ASN A 2 -5.84 -8.37 -9.44
N HIS A 3 -5.29 -7.17 -9.57
CA HIS A 3 -4.15 -6.73 -8.78
C HIS A 3 -4.63 -6.39 -7.36
N LEU A 4 -3.89 -6.82 -6.34
CA LEU A 4 -4.27 -6.65 -4.95
C LEU A 4 -3.08 -6.14 -4.13
N CYS A 5 -3.28 -5.08 -3.37
CA CYS A 5 -2.25 -4.61 -2.44
C CYS A 5 -2.08 -5.61 -1.28
N PRO A 6 -0.88 -6.17 -1.05
CA PRO A 6 -0.68 -7.16 0.00
C PRO A 6 -0.77 -6.56 1.41
N VAL A 7 -0.50 -5.27 1.56
CA VAL A 7 -0.59 -4.58 2.86
C VAL A 7 -2.05 -4.27 3.20
N CYS A 8 -2.84 -3.69 2.28
CA CYS A 8 -4.28 -3.48 2.51
C CYS A 8 -5.03 -4.76 2.85
N ASN A 9 -4.64 -5.88 2.24
CA ASN A 9 -5.29 -7.18 2.45
C ASN A 9 -4.66 -7.98 3.61
N GLY A 10 -3.69 -7.43 4.33
CA GLY A 10 -3.09 -8.07 5.50
C GLY A 10 -2.23 -9.30 5.18
N PHE A 11 -1.84 -9.51 3.92
CA PHE A 11 -0.92 -10.59 3.53
C PHE A 11 0.52 -10.31 3.98
N THR A 12 0.91 -9.04 4.09
CA THR A 12 2.22 -8.63 4.60
C THR A 12 2.11 -7.33 5.39
N SER A 13 3.03 -7.11 6.33
CA SER A 13 3.17 -5.82 7.02
C SER A 13 3.99 -4.84 6.17
N LEU A 14 3.83 -3.54 6.41
CA LEU A 14 4.61 -2.51 5.73
C LEU A 14 6.11 -2.62 6.10
N GLN A 15 6.94 -3.08 5.16
CA GLN A 15 8.39 -3.26 5.34
C GLN A 15 9.19 -2.05 4.84
N GLN A 16 8.78 -0.83 5.20
CA GLN A 16 9.42 0.40 4.75
C GLN A 16 10.01 1.18 5.92
N THR A 17 11.11 1.87 5.67
CA THR A 17 11.84 2.64 6.69
C THR A 17 11.74 4.14 6.41
N CYS A 18 11.76 4.93 7.48
CA CYS A 18 11.73 6.38 7.40
C CYS A 18 13.00 6.89 6.72
N SER A 19 12.86 7.70 5.66
CA SER A 19 14.00 8.28 4.95
C SER A 19 14.87 9.20 5.81
N THR A 20 14.32 9.76 6.90
CA THR A 20 15.01 10.70 7.79
C THR A 20 15.81 10.00 8.91
N CYS A 21 15.27 8.95 9.53
CA CYS A 21 15.88 8.31 10.72
C CYS A 21 16.11 6.80 10.61
N GLY A 22 15.68 6.17 9.52
CA GLY A 22 15.84 4.74 9.28
C GLY A 22 14.93 3.82 10.12
N GLN A 23 14.12 4.35 11.03
CA GLN A 23 13.15 3.56 11.81
C GLN A 23 12.02 3.02 10.93
N ALA A 24 11.44 1.88 11.33
CA ALA A 24 10.30 1.29 10.61
C ALA A 24 9.10 2.26 10.57
N LEU A 25 8.47 2.37 9.41
CA LEU A 25 7.24 3.13 9.22
C LEU A 25 6.02 2.31 9.67
N GLN A 26 5.08 2.99 10.30
CA GLN A 26 3.77 2.42 10.61
C GLN A 26 2.84 2.67 9.42
N ASP A 27 2.08 1.66 9.01
CA ASP A 27 1.05 1.84 7.99
C ASP A 27 -0.11 2.64 8.56
N ALA A 28 -0.34 3.85 8.04
CA ALA A 28 -1.47 4.68 8.41
C ALA A 28 -2.67 4.49 7.46
N GLY A 29 -2.56 3.66 6.43
CA GLY A 29 -3.62 3.42 5.45
C GLY A 29 -3.31 4.03 4.08
N ARG A 30 -4.28 4.00 3.18
CA ARG A 30 -4.08 4.44 1.79
C ARG A 30 -4.07 5.96 1.70
N LEU A 31 -3.26 6.51 0.81
CA LEU A 31 -3.09 7.95 0.66
C LEU A 31 -4.42 8.66 0.36
N TYR A 32 -5.26 8.07 -0.50
CA TYR A 32 -6.52 8.68 -0.88
C TYR A 32 -7.56 8.70 0.25
N ASP A 33 -7.45 7.83 1.26
CA ASP A 33 -8.34 7.84 2.42
C ASP A 33 -8.13 9.10 3.28
N PHE A 34 -6.98 9.77 3.14
CA PHE A 34 -6.64 11.02 3.85
C PHE A 34 -6.96 12.29 3.07
N TYR A 35 -6.68 12.30 1.76
CA TYR A 35 -6.75 13.53 0.94
C TYR A 35 -7.95 13.57 -0.01
N GLY A 36 -8.66 12.45 -0.20
CA GLY A 36 -9.86 12.38 -1.01
C GLY A 36 -11.13 12.68 -0.21
N SER A 37 -12.20 13.09 -0.89
CA SER A 37 -13.54 13.08 -0.30
C SER A 37 -13.86 11.66 0.16
N TYR A 38 -14.10 11.45 1.46
CA TYR A 38 -14.40 10.14 2.01
C TYR A 38 -15.57 9.49 1.27
N SER A 39 -15.24 8.51 0.44
CA SER A 39 -16.17 7.85 -0.49
C SER A 39 -15.99 6.34 -0.35
N PRO A 40 -16.57 5.73 0.70
CA PRO A 40 -16.30 4.33 1.06
C PRO A 40 -16.74 3.33 -0.02
N TYR A 41 -17.63 3.74 -0.93
CA TYR A 41 -18.11 2.94 -2.05
C TYR A 41 -17.41 3.26 -3.38
N ARG A 42 -16.43 4.18 -3.39
CA ARG A 42 -15.66 4.46 -4.59
C ARG A 42 -14.68 3.31 -4.83
N GLU A 43 -14.68 2.79 -6.05
CA GLU A 43 -13.71 1.79 -6.47
C GLU A 43 -12.27 2.31 -6.32
N ILE A 44 -11.37 1.44 -5.88
CA ILE A 44 -9.97 1.82 -5.61
C ILE A 44 -9.31 2.34 -6.88
N ASP A 45 -9.54 1.70 -8.02
CA ASP A 45 -8.97 2.13 -9.31
C ASP A 45 -9.51 3.49 -9.76
N ASP A 46 -10.75 3.81 -9.44
CA ASP A 46 -11.31 5.13 -9.72
C ASP A 46 -10.65 6.18 -8.83
N ALA A 47 -10.39 5.86 -7.55
CA ALA A 47 -9.69 6.73 -6.60
C ALA A 47 -8.22 7.02 -6.98
N LYS A 48 -7.63 6.21 -7.85
CA LYS A 48 -6.29 6.45 -8.39
C LYS A 48 -6.27 7.44 -9.55
N MET A 49 -7.42 7.79 -10.15
CA MET A 49 -7.44 8.67 -11.32
C MET A 49 -7.17 10.15 -10.97
N ASP A 50 -7.44 10.56 -9.74
CA ASP A 50 -7.42 11.94 -9.28
C ASP A 50 -6.49 12.16 -8.07
N ASN A 51 -5.67 11.16 -7.70
CA ASN A 51 -4.72 11.26 -6.59
C ASN A 51 -3.38 11.94 -6.97
N GLY A 52 -3.18 12.28 -8.24
CA GLY A 52 -1.96 12.93 -8.75
C GLY A 52 -0.78 11.98 -9.04
N TYR A 53 -0.99 10.66 -8.95
CA TYR A 53 0.02 9.64 -9.22
C TYR A 53 -0.38 8.78 -10.44
N ILE A 54 0.61 8.10 -11.02
CA ILE A 54 0.41 7.11 -12.10
C ILE A 54 0.37 5.68 -11.55
N ASP A 55 -0.10 5.52 -10.31
CA ASP A 55 -0.14 4.28 -9.55
C ASP A 55 -1.14 3.28 -10.15
N ARG A 56 -2.23 3.75 -10.76
CA ARG A 56 -3.15 2.88 -11.52
C ARG A 56 -2.47 2.15 -12.67
N THR A 57 -1.72 2.87 -13.50
CA THR A 57 -1.03 2.30 -14.67
C THR A 57 0.13 1.40 -14.27
N ARG A 58 0.76 1.69 -13.13
CA ARG A 58 1.87 0.90 -12.59
C ARG A 58 1.44 -0.28 -11.74
N HIS A 59 0.14 -0.46 -11.49
CA HIS A 59 -0.38 -1.45 -10.54
C HIS A 59 0.27 -1.31 -9.17
N GLN A 60 0.23 -0.08 -8.66
CA GLN A 60 0.75 0.28 -7.36
C GLN A 60 -0.39 0.77 -6.45
N CYS A 61 -0.22 0.54 -5.16
CA CYS A 61 -1.05 1.08 -4.11
C CYS A 61 -0.21 2.05 -3.27
N VAL A 62 -0.68 3.28 -3.13
CA VAL A 62 0.04 4.32 -2.37
C VAL A 62 -0.51 4.39 -0.96
N HIS A 63 0.34 4.16 0.02
CA HIS A 63 0.06 4.24 1.45
C HIS A 63 0.70 5.46 2.09
N THR A 64 0.12 5.91 3.20
CA THR A 64 0.74 6.88 4.10
C THR A 64 1.51 6.12 5.18
N GLY A 65 2.83 6.24 5.20
CA GLY A 65 3.70 5.71 6.24
C GLY A 65 3.96 6.76 7.32
N TRP A 66 3.62 6.46 8.57
CA TRP A 66 3.87 7.34 9.71
C TRP A 66 5.15 6.95 10.45
N CYS A 67 6.05 7.92 10.66
CA CYS A 67 7.22 7.75 11.51
C CYS A 67 6.96 8.31 12.91
N SER A 68 6.87 7.45 13.93
CA SER A 68 6.68 7.87 15.32
C SER A 68 7.89 8.63 15.89
N SER A 69 9.10 8.36 15.41
CA SER A 69 10.32 9.03 15.87
C SER A 69 10.49 10.44 15.31
N CYS A 70 10.21 10.64 14.01
CA CYS A 70 10.32 11.95 13.35
C CYS A 70 9.01 12.76 13.42
N GLN A 71 7.89 12.11 13.72
CA GLN A 71 6.53 12.69 13.65
C GLN A 71 6.21 13.23 12.26
N THR A 72 6.60 12.48 11.23
CA THR A 72 6.42 12.84 9.82
C THR A 72 5.73 11.70 9.07
N GLU A 73 4.83 12.08 8.17
CA GLU A 73 4.23 11.20 7.17
C GLU A 73 5.07 11.14 5.89
N GLN A 74 5.07 9.98 5.24
CA GLN A 74 5.77 9.73 3.98
C GLN A 74 4.87 8.90 3.05
N ALA A 75 4.82 9.25 1.77
CA ALA A 75 4.14 8.44 0.78
C ALA A 75 4.97 7.17 0.49
N VAL A 76 4.31 6.02 0.56
CA VAL A 76 4.90 4.70 0.37
C VAL A 76 4.24 4.02 -0.81
N PHE A 77 5.02 3.66 -1.82
CA PHE A 77 4.55 3.01 -3.03
C PHE A 77 4.76 1.51 -2.93
N LEU A 78 3.67 0.74 -3.03
CA LEU A 78 3.69 -0.71 -2.93
C LEU A 78 3.20 -1.31 -4.24
N ASP A 79 3.92 -2.32 -4.74
CA ASP A 79 3.47 -3.06 -5.92
C ASP A 79 2.31 -3.99 -5.56
N GLU A 80 1.26 -3.97 -6.38
CA GLU A 80 0.11 -4.83 -6.23
C GLU A 80 0.42 -6.22 -6.79
N TRP A 81 0.04 -7.25 -6.04
CA TRP A 81 0.30 -8.62 -6.41
C TRP A 81 -0.69 -9.12 -7.45
N THR A 82 -0.17 -9.90 -8.40
CA THR A 82 -1.00 -10.67 -9.32
C THR A 82 -1.49 -11.96 -8.66
N PRO A 83 -2.55 -12.61 -9.18
CA PRO A 83 -2.98 -13.92 -8.70
C PRO A 83 -1.86 -14.98 -8.68
N ALA A 84 -0.91 -14.92 -9.62
CA ALA A 84 0.23 -15.83 -9.64
C ALA A 84 1.16 -15.64 -8.43
N MET A 85 1.39 -14.38 -8.02
CA MET A 85 2.22 -14.05 -6.86
C MET A 85 1.57 -14.49 -5.54
N LEU A 86 0.23 -14.33 -5.43
CA LEU A 86 -0.52 -14.80 -4.26
C LEU A 86 -0.38 -16.32 -4.07
N VAL A 87 -0.48 -17.11 -5.14
CA VAL A 87 -0.35 -18.57 -5.06
C VAL A 87 1.08 -18.99 -4.68
N THR A 88 2.10 -18.26 -5.11
CA THR A 88 3.49 -18.58 -4.75
C THR A 88 3.81 -18.26 -3.29
N ASP A 89 3.26 -17.19 -2.72
CA ASP A 89 3.47 -16.88 -1.30
C ASP A 89 2.72 -17.87 -0.40
N MET A 90 1.46 -18.21 -0.70
CA MET A 90 0.71 -19.23 0.06
C MET A 90 1.40 -20.60 0.11
N LYS A 91 2.17 -20.95 -0.93
CA LYS A 91 2.94 -22.21 -0.97
C LYS A 91 4.23 -22.16 -0.15
N LYS A 92 4.80 -20.99 0.08
CA LYS A 92 5.96 -20.84 0.99
C LYS A 92 5.52 -21.04 2.44
N ASP A 93 4.38 -20.48 2.82
CA ASP A 93 3.84 -20.60 4.18
C ASP A 93 3.37 -22.03 4.50
N ALA A 94 2.90 -22.79 3.50
CA ALA A 94 2.45 -24.18 3.67
C ALA A 94 3.59 -25.21 3.83
N TYR A 95 4.84 -24.80 3.65
CA TYR A 95 6.03 -25.66 3.74
C TYR A 95 7.01 -25.23 4.85
N GLN A 96 6.56 -24.35 5.76
CA GLN A 96 7.25 -24.00 7.00
C GLN A 96 6.66 -24.72 8.21
#